data_AF-X6P6Y3-F1
#
_entry.id   AF-X6P6Y3-F1
#
_cell.length_a   1.000
_cell.length_b   1.000
_cell.length_c   1.000
_cell.angle_alpha   90.00
_cell.angle_beta   90.00
_cell.angle_gamma   90.00
#
_symmetry.space_group_name_H-M   'P 1'
#
loop_
_entity.id
_entity.type
_entity.pdbx_description
1 polymer ?
#
loop_
_entity_poly.entity_id
_entity_poly.type
_entity_poly.pdbx_seq_one_letter_code
_entity_poly.pdbx_strand_id
1 'polypeptide(L)'
;MYTKKKMHSTILEGCFKNLKKNICKIKYQYTEFELKMCKQTRCCVWFKFIFCLIQFVFLSLMILLETLAFVLTYVVTFGWHYYKSDWKYYTVLKELDRAGRDTNKRDSASMNSEESGNELLISHLNGKERKSEKTTKKEGRNPRTLRVLTQNLWVHHLTPSPWKQERMEAFVRYLRENANRYDVLLLQEIFAVRYGLWVKAQEVIMLCRELQKIGFQYTSKPFGVLPYFGQNGGVLIASKYPIVWSDTVAYHQSDEYMLRKGFAMALIEIPQETADNTIQTHHILCVSAHCDPYRTQIIKAQIQHIGDHLKFAIKNSANGSPSFDKDDTDKKVVEMTKLSQSTSDNGTDKQDNIDKRRVIVGGDFNTRSQDLLVSLPLILQRNVKALWNSWDLLNNKKRLWKQSRYNASYDSGHCLDHILTDFQNEHVLHVGVEDTRHRKVFVSDHLGVEVELNLI
;
A
#
# COMPACT_ATOMS: atom_id res chain seq x y z
N MET A 1 -9.60 -20.66 25.56
CA MET A 1 -8.29 -19.98 25.54
C MET A 1 -7.52 -20.10 26.86
N TYR A 2 -8.19 -20.18 28.02
CA TYR A 2 -7.56 -20.33 29.35
C TYR A 2 -6.82 -21.67 29.59
N THR A 3 -7.28 -22.78 29.00
CA THR A 3 -6.68 -24.11 29.17
C THR A 3 -5.33 -24.28 28.49
N LYS A 4 -5.08 -23.57 27.37
CA LYS A 4 -3.79 -23.61 26.66
C LYS A 4 -2.66 -22.93 27.44
N LYS A 5 -2.93 -21.81 28.14
CA LYS A 5 -1.90 -21.14 28.96
C LYS A 5 -1.37 -22.04 30.08
N LYS A 6 -2.26 -22.83 30.72
CA LYS A 6 -1.88 -23.73 31.82
C LYS A 6 -0.98 -24.87 31.35
N MET A 7 -1.27 -25.45 30.17
CA MET A 7 -0.47 -26.53 29.59
C MET A 7 0.96 -26.06 29.19
N HIS A 8 1.10 -24.85 28.66
CA HIS A 8 2.41 -24.29 28.32
C HIS A 8 3.29 -23.99 29.55
N SER A 9 2.69 -23.53 30.65
CA SER A 9 3.42 -23.31 31.92
C SER A 9 4.03 -24.61 32.45
N THR A 10 3.27 -25.71 32.40
CA THR A 10 3.72 -27.01 32.90
C THR A 10 4.87 -27.60 32.07
N ILE A 11 4.86 -27.41 30.75
CA ILE A 11 5.94 -27.87 29.86
C ILE A 11 7.22 -27.07 30.13
N LEU A 12 7.13 -25.74 30.23
CA LEU A 12 8.28 -24.89 30.53
C LEU A 12 8.90 -25.20 31.90
N GLU A 13 8.07 -25.38 32.93
CA GLU A 13 8.55 -25.80 34.25
C GLU A 13 9.26 -27.16 34.24
N GLY A 14 8.77 -28.12 33.44
CA GLY A 14 9.42 -29.42 33.25
C GLY A 14 10.82 -29.29 32.63
N CYS A 15 10.95 -28.48 31.58
CA CYS A 15 12.22 -28.21 30.91
C CYS A 15 13.23 -27.53 31.87
N PHE A 16 12.81 -26.51 32.61
CA PHE A 16 13.68 -25.83 33.58
C PHE A 16 14.13 -26.74 34.72
N LYS A 17 13.26 -27.63 35.21
CA LYS A 17 13.64 -28.63 36.23
C LYS A 17 14.69 -29.61 35.71
N ASN A 18 14.54 -30.10 34.48
CA ASN A 18 15.52 -30.99 33.87
C ASN A 18 16.87 -30.30 33.61
N LEU A 19 16.86 -29.05 33.14
CA LEU A 19 18.08 -28.27 32.95
C LEU A 19 18.82 -28.05 34.29
N LYS A 20 18.09 -27.66 35.34
CA LYS A 20 18.66 -27.47 36.68
C LYS A 20 19.27 -28.77 37.24
N LYS A 21 18.60 -29.91 37.03
CA LYS A 21 19.09 -31.24 37.44
C LYS A 21 20.39 -31.62 36.71
N ASN A 22 20.47 -31.36 35.40
CA ASN A 22 21.67 -31.63 34.61
C ASN A 22 22.85 -30.73 35.00
N ILE A 23 22.62 -29.44 35.26
CA ILE A 23 23.64 -28.51 35.76
C ILE A 23 24.20 -28.99 37.12
N CYS A 24 23.34 -29.44 38.04
CA CYS A 24 23.80 -29.96 39.33
C CYS A 24 24.64 -31.24 39.18
N LYS A 25 24.27 -32.15 38.26
CA LYS A 25 25.02 -33.39 38.01
C LYS A 25 26.42 -33.10 37.45
N ILE A 26 26.53 -32.14 36.53
CA ILE A 26 27.81 -31.69 35.96
C ILE A 26 28.70 -31.07 37.04
N LYS A 27 28.14 -30.19 37.90
CA LYS A 27 28.88 -29.62 39.02
C LYS A 27 29.45 -30.69 39.96
N TYR A 28 28.66 -31.71 40.30
CA TYR A 28 29.10 -32.77 41.19
C TYR A 28 30.24 -33.62 40.59
N GLN A 29 30.13 -33.98 39.30
CA GLN A 29 31.19 -34.72 38.60
C GLN A 29 32.49 -33.91 38.48
N TYR A 30 32.38 -32.58 38.33
CA TYR A 30 33.52 -31.68 38.28
C TYR A 30 34.26 -31.64 39.63
N THR A 31 33.53 -31.59 40.76
CA THR A 31 34.13 -31.57 42.11
C THR A 31 34.87 -32.87 42.44
N GLU A 32 34.32 -34.03 42.09
CA GLU A 32 35.02 -35.33 42.27
C GLU A 32 36.29 -35.42 41.42
N PHE A 33 36.26 -34.89 40.20
CA PHE A 33 37.41 -34.87 39.30
C PHE A 33 38.53 -33.94 39.82
N GLU A 34 38.18 -32.77 40.37
CA GLU A 34 39.15 -31.86 41.00
C GLU A 34 39.86 -32.48 42.20
N LEU A 35 39.15 -33.25 43.02
CA LEU A 35 39.72 -33.93 44.20
C LEU A 35 40.74 -35.01 43.82
N LYS A 36 40.56 -35.72 42.70
CA LYS A 36 41.50 -36.76 42.24
C LYS A 36 42.76 -36.21 41.57
N MET A 37 42.68 -35.03 40.95
CA MET A 37 43.76 -34.46 40.14
C MET A 37 44.69 -33.47 40.87
N CYS A 38 44.42 -33.16 42.15
CA CYS A 38 45.18 -32.17 42.92
C CYS A 38 46.57 -32.65 43.41
N LYS A 39 47.05 -33.83 42.99
CA LYS A 39 48.33 -34.42 43.44
C LYS A 39 49.48 -34.40 42.43
N GLN A 40 49.32 -33.86 41.22
CA GLN A 40 50.41 -33.84 40.23
C GLN A 40 50.56 -32.50 39.48
N THR A 41 51.83 -32.13 39.33
CA THR A 41 52.53 -30.92 38.85
C THR A 41 51.92 -30.02 37.75
N ARG A 42 52.46 -28.79 37.70
CA ARG A 42 52.11 -27.59 36.88
C ARG A 42 51.76 -27.78 35.39
N CYS A 43 52.08 -28.91 34.73
CA CYS A 43 51.57 -29.21 33.38
C CYS A 43 50.03 -29.38 33.34
N CYS A 44 49.39 -29.67 34.47
CA CYS A 44 47.95 -29.85 34.54
C CYS A 44 47.12 -28.56 34.37
N VAL A 45 47.69 -27.36 34.53
CA VAL A 45 46.92 -26.10 34.48
C VAL A 45 46.47 -25.78 33.05
N TRP A 46 47.37 -25.92 32.07
CA TRP A 46 47.03 -25.71 30.65
C TRP A 46 46.05 -26.75 30.13
N PHE A 47 46.20 -28.01 30.54
CA PHE A 47 45.28 -29.07 30.18
C PHE A 47 43.88 -28.83 30.77
N LYS A 48 43.79 -28.33 32.01
CA LYS A 48 42.53 -27.89 32.64
C LYS A 48 41.89 -26.74 31.88
N PHE A 49 42.66 -25.73 31.47
CA PHE A 49 42.13 -24.59 30.72
C PHE A 49 41.55 -25.01 29.35
N ILE A 50 42.29 -25.81 28.59
CA ILE A 50 41.83 -26.32 27.28
C ILE A 50 40.59 -27.20 27.45
N PHE A 51 40.58 -28.08 28.45
CA PHE A 51 39.43 -28.93 28.73
C PHE A 51 38.19 -28.11 29.11
N CYS A 52 38.32 -27.09 29.96
CA CYS A 52 37.23 -26.17 30.30
C CYS A 52 36.72 -25.40 29.08
N LEU A 53 37.61 -24.96 28.17
CA LEU A 53 37.22 -24.26 26.95
C LEU A 53 36.42 -25.18 26.01
N ILE A 54 36.86 -26.43 25.83
CA ILE A 54 36.14 -27.43 25.04
C ILE A 54 34.76 -27.69 25.63
N GLN A 55 34.65 -27.86 26.95
CA GLN A 55 33.37 -28.03 27.64
C GLN A 55 32.45 -26.83 27.47
N PHE A 56 32.99 -25.60 27.52
CA PHE A 56 32.21 -24.39 27.30
C PHE A 56 31.68 -24.30 25.87
N VAL A 57 32.52 -24.54 24.86
CA VAL A 57 32.10 -24.55 23.45
C VAL A 57 31.03 -25.61 23.19
N PHE A 58 31.22 -26.81 23.75
CA PHE A 58 30.24 -27.89 23.62
C PHE A 58 28.90 -27.54 24.27
N LEU A 59 28.93 -26.93 25.47
CA LEU A 59 27.71 -26.47 26.15
C LEU A 59 27.00 -25.35 25.37
N SER A 60 27.74 -24.37 24.84
CA SER A 60 27.18 -23.32 23.99
C SER A 60 26.55 -23.88 22.71
N LEU A 61 27.20 -24.86 22.07
CA LEU A 61 26.66 -25.52 20.89
C LEU A 61 25.38 -26.31 21.22
N MET A 62 25.34 -27.01 22.35
CA MET A 62 24.13 -27.71 22.81
C MET A 62 22.97 -26.74 23.07
N ILE A 63 23.22 -25.62 23.74
CA ILE A 63 22.20 -24.59 23.98
C ILE A 63 21.69 -24.02 22.66
N LEU A 64 22.59 -23.76 21.70
CA LEU A 64 22.22 -23.27 20.37
C LEU A 64 21.34 -24.30 19.63
N LEU A 65 21.72 -25.58 19.65
CA LEU A 65 20.98 -26.66 19.01
C LEU A 65 19.60 -26.89 19.66
N GLU A 66 19.50 -26.85 20.99
CA GLU A 66 18.21 -26.93 21.68
C GLU A 66 17.32 -25.72 21.39
N THR A 67 17.92 -24.52 21.34
CA THR A 67 17.18 -23.29 20.97
C THR A 67 16.70 -23.37 19.53
N LEU A 68 17.54 -23.84 18.60
CA LEU A 68 17.16 -24.06 17.20
C LEU A 68 16.08 -25.13 17.09
N ALA A 69 16.20 -26.26 17.78
CA ALA A 69 15.19 -27.32 17.78
C ALA A 69 13.87 -26.84 18.37
N PHE A 70 13.90 -26.04 19.44
CA PHE A 70 12.72 -25.43 20.03
C PHE A 70 12.06 -24.44 19.08
N VAL A 71 12.84 -23.54 18.47
CA VAL A 71 12.36 -22.60 17.45
C VAL A 71 11.79 -23.37 16.26
N LEU A 72 12.47 -24.41 15.78
CA LEU A 72 12.01 -25.23 14.65
C LEU A 72 10.72 -25.96 15.01
N THR A 73 10.63 -26.56 16.19
CA THR A 73 9.42 -27.25 16.67
C THR A 73 8.27 -26.26 16.84
N TYR A 74 8.53 -25.08 17.38
CA TYR A 74 7.55 -24.01 17.50
C TYR A 74 7.07 -23.55 16.12
N VAL A 75 8.02 -23.27 15.21
CA VAL A 75 7.77 -22.87 13.82
C VAL A 75 7.10 -23.97 13.01
N VAL A 76 7.29 -25.26 13.31
CA VAL A 76 6.60 -26.37 12.63
C VAL A 76 5.22 -26.62 13.24
N THR A 77 5.05 -26.51 14.55
CA THR A 77 3.78 -26.84 15.22
C THR A 77 2.78 -25.70 15.12
N PHE A 78 3.18 -24.47 15.48
CA PHE A 78 2.39 -23.28 15.18
C PHE A 78 2.32 -23.08 13.69
N GLY A 79 3.47 -23.32 13.05
CA GLY A 79 3.67 -23.74 11.68
C GLY A 79 2.44 -24.24 10.93
N TRP A 80 2.26 -25.52 11.13
CA TRP A 80 1.25 -26.34 10.54
C TRP A 80 -0.16 -25.84 10.84
N HIS A 81 -0.42 -25.38 12.06
CA HIS A 81 -1.74 -24.87 12.44
C HIS A 81 -2.12 -23.58 11.71
N TYR A 82 -1.15 -22.68 11.51
CA TYR A 82 -1.35 -21.47 10.75
C TYR A 82 -1.40 -21.79 9.25
N TYR A 83 -0.49 -22.62 8.74
CA TYR A 83 -0.46 -23.07 7.34
C TYR A 83 -1.77 -23.71 6.90
N LYS A 84 -2.41 -24.54 7.73
CA LYS A 84 -3.73 -25.13 7.41
C LYS A 84 -4.84 -24.08 7.30
N SER A 85 -4.71 -22.97 8.01
CA SER A 85 -5.64 -21.83 7.93
C SER A 85 -5.31 -20.96 6.71
N ASP A 86 -4.02 -20.65 6.49
CA ASP A 86 -3.48 -19.83 5.42
C ASP A 86 -3.56 -20.49 4.04
N TRP A 87 -3.51 -21.81 3.93
CA TRP A 87 -3.66 -22.49 2.64
C TRP A 87 -5.03 -22.22 2.01
N LYS A 88 -6.09 -22.18 2.83
CA LYS A 88 -7.42 -21.74 2.38
C LYS A 88 -7.40 -20.27 1.94
N TYR A 89 -6.59 -19.42 2.59
CA TYR A 89 -6.42 -18.02 2.21
C TYR A 89 -5.61 -17.83 0.94
N TYR A 90 -4.58 -18.63 0.69
CA TYR A 90 -3.79 -18.55 -0.53
C TYR A 90 -4.61 -18.93 -1.77
N THR A 91 -5.52 -19.91 -1.63
CA THR A 91 -6.51 -20.23 -2.65
C THR A 91 -7.42 -19.04 -2.93
N VAL A 92 -7.94 -18.38 -1.88
CA VAL A 92 -8.74 -17.15 -2.01
C VAL A 92 -7.97 -16.02 -2.70
N LEU A 93 -6.69 -15.82 -2.36
CA LEU A 93 -5.86 -14.78 -3.00
C LEU A 93 -5.66 -15.04 -4.49
N LYS A 94 -5.40 -16.30 -4.86
CA LYS A 94 -5.35 -16.71 -6.27
C LYS A 94 -6.69 -16.56 -6.97
N GLU A 95 -7.80 -16.81 -6.27
CA GLU A 95 -9.15 -16.60 -6.81
C GLU A 95 -9.47 -15.13 -7.00
N LEU A 96 -9.10 -14.23 -6.08
CA LEU A 96 -9.27 -12.78 -6.23
C LEU A 96 -8.43 -12.23 -7.38
N ASP A 97 -7.17 -12.67 -7.51
CA ASP A 97 -6.28 -12.28 -8.61
C ASP A 97 -6.71 -12.88 -9.97
N ARG A 98 -7.38 -14.04 -9.97
CA ARG A 98 -8.04 -14.58 -11.18
C ARG A 98 -9.32 -13.82 -11.50
N ALA A 99 -10.19 -13.58 -10.53
CA ALA A 99 -11.45 -12.87 -10.71
C ALA A 99 -11.22 -11.47 -11.29
N GLY A 100 -10.22 -10.72 -10.79
CA GLY A 100 -9.85 -9.42 -11.35
C GLY A 100 -9.29 -9.48 -12.78
N ARG A 101 -8.66 -10.59 -13.19
CA ARG A 101 -8.21 -10.79 -14.58
C ARG A 101 -9.36 -11.21 -15.49
N ASP A 102 -10.26 -12.06 -15.00
CA ASP A 102 -11.38 -12.58 -15.78
C ASP A 102 -12.46 -11.51 -16.02
N THR A 103 -12.67 -10.58 -15.09
CA THR A 103 -13.51 -9.39 -15.33
C THR A 103 -12.91 -8.54 -16.45
N ASN A 104 -11.63 -8.17 -16.34
CA ASN A 104 -10.94 -7.38 -17.37
C ASN A 104 -10.96 -8.05 -18.75
N LYS A 105 -10.88 -9.40 -18.81
CA LYS A 105 -10.90 -10.16 -20.07
C LYS A 105 -12.29 -10.31 -20.67
N ARG A 106 -13.35 -10.36 -19.86
CA ARG A 106 -14.74 -10.40 -20.38
C ARG A 106 -15.16 -9.06 -20.96
N ASP A 107 -14.81 -7.97 -20.29
CA ASP A 107 -15.21 -6.63 -20.75
C ASP A 107 -14.48 -6.25 -22.06
N SER A 108 -13.23 -6.68 -22.22
CA SER A 108 -12.49 -6.52 -23.48
C SER A 108 -12.95 -7.46 -24.60
N ALA A 109 -13.59 -8.58 -24.28
CA ALA A 109 -14.18 -9.48 -25.26
C ALA A 109 -15.60 -9.05 -25.69
N SER A 110 -16.40 -8.45 -24.80
CA SER A 110 -17.75 -7.97 -25.13
C SER A 110 -17.71 -6.69 -25.98
N MET A 111 -16.73 -5.80 -25.78
CA MET A 111 -16.58 -4.58 -26.60
C MET A 111 -16.29 -4.86 -28.09
N ASN A 112 -15.80 -6.05 -28.45
CA ASN A 112 -15.56 -6.42 -29.85
C ASN A 112 -16.76 -7.11 -30.53
N SER A 113 -17.88 -7.31 -29.82
CA SER A 113 -19.09 -7.96 -30.37
C SER A 113 -20.36 -7.09 -30.35
N GLU A 114 -20.28 -5.85 -29.86
CA GLU A 114 -21.43 -4.97 -29.67
C GLU A 114 -21.54 -3.87 -30.74
N GLU A 115 -21.75 -4.26 -32.00
CA GLU A 115 -22.33 -3.36 -33.02
C GLU A 115 -23.84 -3.59 -33.22
N SER A 116 -24.46 -4.52 -32.48
CA SER A 116 -25.85 -4.95 -32.68
C SER A 116 -26.75 -4.89 -31.43
N GLY A 117 -26.26 -4.48 -30.25
CA GLY A 117 -26.96 -4.65 -28.97
C GLY A 117 -27.61 -3.40 -28.35
N ASN A 118 -27.30 -2.19 -28.83
CA ASN A 118 -27.63 -0.95 -28.11
C ASN A 118 -29.10 -0.52 -28.16
N GLU A 119 -29.96 -1.12 -28.99
CA GLU A 119 -31.39 -0.77 -29.01
C GLU A 119 -32.20 -1.42 -27.88
N LEU A 120 -31.75 -2.55 -27.31
CA LEU A 120 -32.56 -3.30 -26.34
C LEU A 120 -32.46 -2.72 -24.91
N LEU A 121 -31.31 -2.13 -24.54
CA LEU A 121 -31.05 -1.64 -23.18
C LEU A 121 -31.85 -0.36 -22.85
N ILE A 122 -32.17 0.46 -23.86
CA ILE A 122 -32.92 1.72 -23.70
C ILE A 122 -34.42 1.44 -23.48
N SER A 123 -34.97 0.33 -24.01
CA SER A 123 -36.39 0.00 -23.87
C SER A 123 -36.79 -0.47 -22.47
N HIS A 124 -35.87 -1.03 -21.68
CA HIS A 124 -36.16 -1.58 -20.34
C HIS A 124 -36.17 -0.52 -19.22
N LEU A 125 -35.75 0.72 -19.51
CA LEU A 125 -35.71 1.81 -18.54
C LEU A 125 -36.99 2.65 -18.47
N ASN A 126 -37.94 2.47 -19.41
CA ASN A 126 -39.11 3.35 -19.54
C ASN A 126 -40.47 2.74 -19.15
N GLY A 127 -40.52 1.58 -18.48
CA GLY A 127 -41.77 0.84 -18.32
C GLY A 127 -42.11 0.35 -16.91
N LYS A 128 -42.35 1.25 -15.94
CA LYS A 128 -43.27 0.96 -14.81
C LYS A 128 -43.60 2.21 -13.99
N GLU A 129 -44.74 2.82 -14.28
CA GLU A 129 -45.38 3.81 -13.42
C GLU A 129 -45.67 3.20 -12.04
N ARG A 130 -45.00 3.70 -10.99
CA ARG A 130 -45.38 3.48 -9.59
C ARG A 130 -45.82 4.80 -8.98
N LYS A 131 -46.95 4.70 -8.26
CA LYS A 131 -47.66 5.77 -7.56
C LYS A 131 -46.73 6.58 -6.65
N SER A 132 -46.99 7.87 -6.64
CA SER A 132 -46.24 8.95 -6.00
C SER A 132 -45.94 8.70 -4.52
N GLU A 133 -44.72 8.26 -4.25
CA GLU A 133 -44.06 8.41 -2.96
C GLU A 133 -43.28 9.73 -3.01
N LYS A 134 -43.36 10.57 -1.96
CA LYS A 134 -42.67 11.86 -1.88
C LYS A 134 -41.18 11.68 -2.16
N THR A 135 -40.79 11.92 -3.41
CA THR A 135 -39.41 11.93 -3.89
C THR A 135 -38.71 13.11 -3.23
N THR A 136 -37.98 12.83 -2.16
CA THR A 136 -36.76 13.59 -1.88
C THR A 136 -36.00 13.65 -3.21
N LYS A 137 -35.84 14.86 -3.76
CA LYS A 137 -35.00 15.09 -4.94
C LYS A 137 -33.65 14.45 -4.63
N LYS A 138 -33.41 13.24 -5.12
CA LYS A 138 -32.05 12.71 -5.24
C LYS A 138 -31.38 13.72 -6.14
N GLU A 139 -30.55 14.58 -5.56
CA GLU A 139 -29.67 15.45 -6.32
C GLU A 139 -28.92 14.54 -7.29
N GLY A 140 -29.31 14.61 -8.57
CA GLY A 140 -28.71 13.80 -9.61
C GLY A 140 -27.25 14.17 -9.65
N ARG A 141 -26.40 13.20 -9.32
CA ARG A 141 -24.95 13.38 -9.40
C ARG A 141 -24.60 13.76 -10.84
N ASN A 142 -23.86 14.86 -11.01
CA ASN A 142 -23.42 15.26 -12.34
C ASN A 142 -22.49 14.16 -12.88
N PRO A 143 -22.84 13.48 -14.00
CA PRO A 143 -22.05 12.37 -14.54
C PRO A 143 -20.64 12.79 -14.97
N ARG A 144 -20.35 14.10 -14.99
CA ARG A 144 -19.08 14.69 -15.40
C ARG A 144 -18.08 14.92 -14.26
N THR A 145 -18.41 14.51 -13.02
CA THR A 145 -17.52 14.73 -11.87
C THR A 145 -16.87 13.45 -11.35
N LEU A 146 -15.54 13.50 -11.20
CA LEU A 146 -14.74 12.48 -10.56
C LEU A 146 -14.44 12.88 -9.12
N ARG A 147 -14.75 12.00 -8.16
CA ARG A 147 -14.45 12.20 -6.74
C ARG A 147 -13.44 11.18 -6.24
N VAL A 148 -12.33 11.69 -5.75
CA VAL A 148 -11.20 10.89 -5.26
C VAL A 148 -11.00 11.15 -3.78
N LEU A 149 -10.93 10.08 -2.98
CA LEU A 149 -10.58 10.13 -1.56
C LEU A 149 -9.19 9.54 -1.34
N THR A 150 -8.30 10.28 -0.71
CA THR A 150 -7.06 9.71 -0.14
C THR A 150 -7.21 9.50 1.35
N GLN A 151 -6.78 8.34 1.85
CA GLN A 151 -6.90 7.98 3.26
C GLN A 151 -5.83 6.95 3.70
N ASN A 152 -5.04 7.32 4.70
CA ASN A 152 -4.20 6.43 5.50
C ASN A 152 -5.08 5.68 6.52
N LEU A 153 -5.01 4.33 6.58
CA LEU A 153 -5.80 3.48 7.48
C LEU A 153 -5.04 2.93 8.69
N TRP A 154 -3.74 3.22 8.80
CA TRP A 154 -2.85 2.86 9.90
C TRP A 154 -2.95 1.38 10.34
N VAL A 155 -2.96 0.43 9.39
CA VAL A 155 -3.09 -1.02 9.61
C VAL A 155 -1.72 -1.69 9.78
N HIS A 156 -0.91 -1.17 10.69
CA HIS A 156 0.46 -1.65 10.89
C HIS A 156 0.52 -3.01 11.61
N HIS A 157 1.49 -3.87 11.25
CA HIS A 157 1.69 -5.18 11.91
C HIS A 157 2.92 -5.23 12.81
N LEU A 158 3.94 -4.41 12.52
CA LEU A 158 5.21 -4.37 13.24
C LEU A 158 5.30 -3.24 14.27
N THR A 159 4.27 -2.40 14.38
CA THR A 159 4.15 -1.33 15.38
C THR A 159 2.76 -1.43 15.99
N PRO A 160 2.56 -0.91 17.22
CA PRO A 160 1.25 -0.92 17.86
C PRO A 160 0.22 -0.17 17.00
N SER A 161 -0.71 -0.93 16.42
CA SER A 161 -1.90 -0.43 15.72
C SER A 161 -3.14 -0.94 16.46
N PRO A 162 -3.57 -0.22 17.52
CA PRO A 162 -4.67 -0.67 18.35
C PRO A 162 -5.99 -0.66 17.56
N TRP A 163 -6.84 -1.65 17.86
CA TRP A 163 -8.19 -1.79 17.28
C TRP A 163 -8.25 -1.75 15.75
N LYS A 164 -7.19 -2.17 15.06
CA LYS A 164 -7.09 -2.07 13.60
C LYS A 164 -8.27 -2.70 12.84
N GLN A 165 -8.85 -3.77 13.38
CA GLN A 165 -10.01 -4.42 12.76
C GLN A 165 -11.24 -3.52 12.90
N GLU A 166 -11.50 -3.00 14.09
CA GLU A 166 -12.62 -2.11 14.38
C GLU A 166 -12.52 -0.80 13.60
N ARG A 167 -11.31 -0.25 13.44
CA ARG A 167 -11.04 0.93 12.60
C ARG A 167 -11.31 0.66 11.13
N MET A 168 -10.88 -0.50 10.62
CA MET A 168 -11.17 -0.92 9.25
C MET A 168 -12.67 -1.13 9.04
N GLU A 169 -13.37 -1.76 9.98
CA GLU A 169 -14.82 -1.95 9.92
C GLU A 169 -15.57 -0.61 9.98
N ALA A 170 -15.09 0.35 10.78
CA ALA A 170 -15.63 1.71 10.83
C ALA A 170 -15.47 2.41 9.48
N PHE A 171 -14.30 2.33 8.87
CA PHE A 171 -14.05 2.87 7.53
C PHE A 171 -14.96 2.25 6.48
N VAL A 172 -15.10 0.92 6.48
CA VAL A 172 -16.02 0.23 5.56
C VAL A 172 -17.47 0.66 5.76
N ARG A 173 -17.93 0.84 7.01
CA ARG A 173 -19.30 1.34 7.28
C ARG A 173 -19.48 2.75 6.77
N TYR A 174 -18.51 3.64 7.02
CA TYR A 174 -18.50 4.99 6.49
C TYR A 174 -18.62 4.97 4.95
N LEU A 175 -17.85 4.11 4.26
CA LEU A 175 -17.94 3.97 2.81
C LEU A 175 -19.28 3.43 2.34
N ARG A 176 -19.92 2.50 3.06
CA ARG A 176 -21.27 2.01 2.71
C ARG A 176 -22.33 3.09 2.84
N GLU A 177 -22.26 3.89 3.91
CA GLU A 177 -23.16 5.04 4.12
C GLU A 177 -22.96 6.11 3.05
N ASN A 178 -21.75 6.19 2.48
CA ASN A 178 -21.36 7.11 1.42
C ASN A 178 -21.06 6.40 0.09
N ALA A 179 -21.74 5.28 -0.20
CA ALA A 179 -21.35 4.37 -1.29
C ALA A 179 -21.24 5.05 -2.64
N ASN A 180 -22.05 6.09 -2.90
CA ASN A 180 -22.07 6.82 -4.18
C ASN A 180 -21.24 8.11 -4.17
N ARG A 181 -20.55 8.43 -3.07
CA ARG A 181 -19.81 9.69 -2.92
C ARG A 181 -18.45 9.67 -3.62
N TYR A 182 -17.74 8.55 -3.59
CA TYR A 182 -16.38 8.44 -4.15
C TYR A 182 -16.34 7.45 -5.31
N ASP A 183 -15.46 7.69 -6.27
CA ASP A 183 -15.23 6.79 -7.41
C ASP A 183 -13.87 6.11 -7.34
N VAL A 184 -12.88 6.83 -6.79
CA VAL A 184 -11.52 6.35 -6.65
C VAL A 184 -11.08 6.54 -5.20
N LEU A 185 -10.45 5.52 -4.64
CA LEU A 185 -9.82 5.54 -3.33
C LEU A 185 -8.31 5.37 -3.49
N LEU A 186 -7.54 6.26 -2.88
CA LEU A 186 -6.09 6.22 -2.78
C LEU A 186 -5.73 5.93 -1.33
N LEU A 187 -5.48 4.67 -1.00
CA LEU A 187 -5.36 4.24 0.38
C LEU A 187 -3.90 3.95 0.75
N GLN A 188 -3.53 4.33 1.97
CA GLN A 188 -2.20 4.12 2.55
C GLN A 188 -2.28 3.31 3.85
N GLU A 189 -1.14 2.78 4.27
CA GLU A 189 -0.95 1.94 5.46
C GLU A 189 -1.87 0.71 5.59
N ILE A 190 -2.25 0.09 4.48
CA ILE A 190 -2.97 -1.19 4.47
C ILE A 190 -1.98 -2.32 4.28
N PHE A 191 -1.30 -2.70 5.37
CA PHE A 191 -0.16 -3.60 5.26
C PHE A 191 -0.54 -5.08 5.21
N ALA A 192 0.21 -5.80 4.39
CA ALA A 192 0.42 -7.22 4.50
C ALA A 192 1.84 -7.47 4.99
N VAL A 193 2.02 -8.47 5.85
CA VAL A 193 3.34 -8.83 6.39
C VAL A 193 3.68 -10.27 6.00
N ARG A 194 4.93 -10.47 5.57
CA ARG A 194 5.48 -11.79 5.26
C ARG A 194 6.58 -12.17 6.24
N TYR A 195 6.56 -13.43 6.68
CA TYR A 195 7.60 -14.08 7.47
C TYR A 195 8.03 -15.38 6.76
N GLY A 196 8.93 -15.27 5.78
CA GLY A 196 9.35 -16.40 4.96
C GLY A 196 8.21 -16.88 4.07
N LEU A 197 7.74 -18.12 4.25
CA LEU A 197 6.62 -18.67 3.45
C LEU A 197 5.23 -18.20 3.92
N TRP A 198 5.18 -17.40 4.98
CA TRP A 198 3.95 -17.09 5.71
C TRP A 198 3.51 -15.68 5.41
N VAL A 199 2.25 -15.49 5.02
CA VAL A 199 1.73 -14.16 4.68
C VAL A 199 0.49 -13.88 5.52
N LYS A 200 0.58 -12.84 6.37
CA LYS A 200 -0.58 -12.31 7.08
C LYS A 200 -1.11 -11.09 6.34
N ALA A 201 -2.30 -11.23 5.78
CA ALA A 201 -2.94 -10.23 4.91
C ALA A 201 -4.45 -10.08 5.13
N GLN A 202 -4.96 -10.54 6.27
CA GLN A 202 -6.41 -10.66 6.52
C GLN A 202 -7.15 -9.34 6.33
N GLU A 203 -6.59 -8.25 6.83
CA GLU A 203 -7.19 -6.92 6.78
C GLU A 203 -7.27 -6.39 5.34
N VAL A 204 -6.22 -6.62 4.54
CA VAL A 204 -6.18 -6.26 3.12
C VAL A 204 -7.26 -7.03 2.34
N ILE A 205 -7.36 -8.34 2.58
CA ILE A 205 -8.34 -9.22 1.91
C ILE A 205 -9.77 -8.82 2.29
N MET A 206 -10.01 -8.55 3.58
CA MET A 206 -11.31 -8.11 4.07
C MET A 206 -11.72 -6.79 3.41
N LEU A 207 -10.82 -5.80 3.43
CA LEU A 207 -11.09 -4.51 2.81
C LEU A 207 -11.42 -4.65 1.32
N CYS A 208 -10.61 -5.39 0.54
CA CYS A 208 -10.88 -5.57 -0.89
C CYS A 208 -12.26 -6.20 -1.16
N ARG A 209 -12.65 -7.21 -0.38
CA ARG A 209 -13.98 -7.83 -0.49
C ARG A 209 -15.11 -6.87 -0.17
N GLU A 210 -14.93 -6.02 0.84
CA GLU A 210 -15.95 -5.05 1.21
C GLU A 210 -16.04 -3.89 0.21
N LEU A 211 -14.91 -3.45 -0.34
CA LEU A 211 -14.87 -2.46 -1.42
C LEU A 211 -15.61 -2.96 -2.67
N GLN A 212 -15.43 -4.22 -3.05
CA GLN A 212 -16.18 -4.84 -4.15
C GLN A 212 -17.70 -4.81 -3.91
N LYS A 213 -18.16 -5.10 -2.69
CA LYS A 213 -19.59 -5.02 -2.34
C LYS A 213 -20.15 -3.59 -2.40
N ILE A 214 -19.30 -2.58 -2.23
CA ILE A 214 -19.65 -1.16 -2.32
C ILE A 214 -19.60 -0.66 -3.79
N GLY A 215 -19.07 -1.46 -4.70
CA GLY A 215 -19.00 -1.16 -6.14
C GLY A 215 -17.61 -0.80 -6.66
N PHE A 216 -16.57 -0.83 -5.83
CA PHE A 216 -15.19 -0.68 -6.28
C PHE A 216 -14.69 -2.01 -6.85
N GLN A 217 -14.91 -2.21 -8.14
CA GLN A 217 -14.64 -3.47 -8.82
C GLN A 217 -13.15 -3.68 -9.10
N TYR A 218 -12.40 -2.59 -9.24
CA TYR A 218 -11.01 -2.62 -9.68
C TYR A 218 -10.07 -2.22 -8.55
N THR A 219 -8.99 -2.97 -8.38
CA THR A 219 -7.94 -2.66 -7.40
C THR A 219 -6.56 -2.77 -8.02
N SER A 220 -5.60 -1.95 -7.57
CA SER A 220 -4.18 -2.16 -7.86
C SER A 220 -3.69 -3.44 -7.16
N LYS A 221 -2.41 -3.80 -7.32
CA LYS A 221 -1.83 -5.02 -6.75
C LYS A 221 -1.32 -4.77 -5.31
N PRO A 222 -2.12 -5.00 -4.24
CA PRO A 222 -1.69 -4.67 -2.88
C PRO A 222 -0.43 -5.43 -2.43
N PHE A 223 -0.16 -6.61 -3.01
CA PHE A 223 1.00 -7.44 -2.65
C PHE A 223 2.23 -7.24 -3.54
N GLY A 224 2.19 -6.29 -4.49
CA GLY A 224 3.19 -6.16 -5.56
C GLY A 224 4.64 -6.05 -5.08
N VAL A 225 4.86 -5.45 -3.91
CA VAL A 225 6.19 -5.18 -3.32
C VAL A 225 6.42 -5.90 -1.98
N LEU A 226 5.68 -6.97 -1.69
CA LEU A 226 5.81 -7.70 -0.41
C LEU A 226 7.19 -8.41 -0.32
N PRO A 227 8.08 -8.01 0.62
CA PRO A 227 9.39 -8.66 0.80
C PRO A 227 9.27 -10.12 1.23
N TYR A 228 10.38 -10.86 1.22
CA TYR A 228 10.43 -12.22 1.81
C TYR A 228 10.25 -12.18 3.34
N PHE A 229 10.79 -11.16 4.00
CA PHE A 229 10.54 -10.83 5.39
C PHE A 229 10.22 -9.34 5.52
N GLY A 230 9.09 -9.00 6.12
CA GLY A 230 8.66 -7.61 6.35
C GLY A 230 7.27 -7.27 5.79
N GLN A 231 6.93 -6.00 5.84
CA GLN A 231 5.69 -5.42 5.34
C GLN A 231 5.86 -4.88 3.91
N ASN A 232 4.80 -4.98 3.10
CA ASN A 232 4.69 -4.26 1.81
C ASN A 232 4.55 -2.73 2.04
N GLY A 233 4.42 -1.94 0.97
CA GLY A 233 4.28 -0.48 1.07
C GLY A 233 2.97 0.02 1.68
N GLY A 234 1.99 -0.86 1.88
CA GLY A 234 0.69 -0.51 2.44
C GLY A 234 -0.18 0.37 1.54
N VAL A 235 0.12 0.42 0.23
CA VAL A 235 -0.59 1.26 -0.74
C VAL A 235 -1.59 0.43 -1.54
N LEU A 236 -2.78 1.00 -1.76
CA LEU A 236 -3.86 0.40 -2.54
C LEU A 236 -4.60 1.51 -3.30
N ILE A 237 -4.85 1.28 -4.59
CA ILE A 237 -5.80 2.09 -5.37
C ILE A 237 -7.03 1.22 -5.60
N ALA A 238 -8.21 1.74 -5.30
CA ALA A 238 -9.49 1.10 -5.63
C ALA A 238 -10.32 2.04 -6.51
N SER A 239 -10.99 1.51 -7.52
CA SER A 239 -11.74 2.28 -8.50
C SER A 239 -13.05 1.60 -8.85
N LYS A 240 -14.10 2.40 -9.07
CA LYS A 240 -15.35 1.95 -9.70
C LYS A 240 -15.22 1.86 -11.23
N TYR A 241 -14.26 2.58 -11.78
CA TYR A 241 -13.93 2.59 -13.20
C TYR A 241 -12.82 1.57 -13.53
N PRO A 242 -12.80 1.00 -14.74
CA PRO A 242 -11.80 0.03 -15.16
C PRO A 242 -10.37 0.51 -14.91
N ILE A 243 -9.55 -0.37 -14.32
CA ILE A 243 -8.09 -0.19 -14.23
C ILE A 243 -7.47 -1.01 -15.36
N VAL A 244 -7.06 -0.34 -16.44
CA VAL A 244 -6.47 -0.99 -17.61
C VAL A 244 -4.98 -1.28 -17.45
N TRP A 245 -4.32 -0.54 -16.56
CA TRP A 245 -2.94 -0.80 -16.19
C TRP A 245 -2.73 -0.45 -14.72
N SER A 246 -1.94 -1.26 -14.02
CA SER A 246 -1.48 -0.91 -12.68
C SER A 246 -0.13 -1.52 -12.36
N ASP A 247 0.63 -0.78 -11.56
CA ASP A 247 1.89 -1.22 -11.01
C ASP A 247 2.07 -0.82 -9.55
N THR A 248 3.03 -1.43 -8.88
CA THR A 248 3.38 -1.13 -7.49
C THR A 248 4.89 -1.20 -7.35
N VAL A 249 5.48 -0.09 -6.95
CA VAL A 249 6.92 0.14 -6.99
C VAL A 249 7.42 0.40 -5.58
N ALA A 250 8.48 -0.31 -5.20
CA ALA A 250 9.18 -0.06 -3.93
C ALA A 250 10.18 1.07 -4.15
N TYR A 251 10.33 1.95 -3.16
CA TYR A 251 11.38 2.95 -3.26
C TYR A 251 12.77 2.32 -3.20
N HIS A 252 13.73 2.89 -3.94
CA HIS A 252 15.13 2.49 -3.87
C HIS A 252 15.77 2.79 -2.50
N GLN A 253 15.22 3.78 -1.79
CA GLN A 253 15.69 4.20 -0.47
C GLN A 253 14.51 4.18 0.49
N SER A 254 14.71 3.52 1.64
CA SER A 254 13.79 3.48 2.77
C SER A 254 14.63 3.52 4.06
N ASP A 255 14.21 4.30 5.06
CA ASP A 255 14.83 4.24 6.40
C ASP A 255 14.35 3.01 7.20
N GLU A 256 13.24 2.39 6.77
CA GLU A 256 12.62 1.29 7.50
C GLU A 256 13.01 -0.07 6.89
N TYR A 257 13.83 -0.84 7.61
CA TYR A 257 14.36 -2.12 7.12
C TYR A 257 13.26 -3.19 6.89
N MET A 258 12.29 -3.25 7.80
CA MET A 258 11.22 -4.24 7.77
C MET A 258 9.96 -3.74 7.05
N LEU A 259 9.95 -2.51 6.54
CA LEU A 259 8.84 -1.94 5.79
C LEU A 259 9.31 -1.44 4.43
N ARG A 260 8.83 -2.07 3.36
CA ARG A 260 9.11 -1.62 2.01
C ARG A 260 8.18 -0.49 1.60
N LYS A 261 8.51 0.74 1.97
CA LYS A 261 7.83 1.95 1.47
C LYS A 261 7.78 1.97 -0.07
N GLY A 262 6.75 2.59 -0.61
CA GLY A 262 6.53 2.61 -2.05
C GLY A 262 5.26 3.31 -2.47
N PHE A 263 4.89 3.11 -3.72
CA PHE A 263 3.69 3.69 -4.33
C PHE A 263 3.03 2.71 -5.29
N ALA A 264 1.72 2.86 -5.44
CA ALA A 264 0.93 2.19 -6.47
C ALA A 264 0.56 3.20 -7.55
N MET A 265 0.52 2.75 -8.80
CA MET A 265 0.01 3.52 -9.94
C MET A 265 -1.11 2.74 -10.62
N ALA A 266 -2.11 3.44 -11.11
CA ALA A 266 -3.21 2.85 -11.87
C ALA A 266 -3.68 3.81 -12.97
N LEU A 267 -3.76 3.32 -14.20
CA LEU A 267 -4.42 4.02 -15.30
C LEU A 267 -5.89 3.61 -15.30
N ILE A 268 -6.78 4.56 -15.01
CA ILE A 268 -8.23 4.36 -15.00
C ILE A 268 -8.86 4.90 -16.29
N GLU A 269 -9.90 4.23 -16.77
CA GLU A 269 -10.69 4.62 -17.93
C GLU A 269 -12.08 5.08 -17.49
N ILE A 270 -12.40 6.34 -17.75
CA ILE A 270 -13.68 6.94 -17.38
C ILE A 270 -14.48 7.20 -18.65
N PRO A 271 -15.58 6.46 -18.89
CA PRO A 271 -16.48 6.75 -19.99
C PRO A 271 -17.26 8.03 -19.68
N GLN A 272 -17.29 8.94 -20.64
CA GLN A 272 -18.01 10.19 -20.56
C GLN A 272 -18.88 10.35 -21.80
N GLU A 273 -20.18 10.54 -21.58
CA GLU A 273 -21.12 10.89 -22.63
C GLU A 273 -20.95 12.38 -22.99
N THR A 274 -20.65 12.63 -24.24
CA THR A 274 -20.50 13.97 -24.82
C THR A 274 -21.87 14.57 -25.15
N ALA A 275 -21.89 15.85 -25.56
CA ALA A 275 -23.14 16.53 -25.91
C ALA A 275 -23.85 15.97 -27.15
N ASP A 276 -23.12 15.22 -28.00
CA ASP A 276 -23.64 14.55 -29.19
C ASP A 276 -23.96 13.05 -28.94
N ASN A 277 -24.08 12.63 -27.67
CA ASN A 277 -24.33 11.24 -27.25
C ASN A 277 -23.26 10.23 -27.72
N THR A 278 -22.03 10.69 -27.98
CA THR A 278 -20.90 9.78 -28.20
C THR A 278 -20.21 9.49 -26.87
N ILE A 279 -19.58 8.32 -26.76
CA ILE A 279 -18.83 7.95 -25.55
C ILE A 279 -17.36 8.29 -25.79
N GLN A 280 -16.87 9.32 -25.11
CA GLN A 280 -15.45 9.62 -25.03
C GLN A 280 -14.88 8.95 -23.78
N THR A 281 -13.73 8.28 -23.92
CA THR A 281 -13.02 7.70 -22.76
C THR A 281 -11.91 8.63 -22.31
N HIS A 282 -11.93 9.01 -21.03
CA HIS A 282 -10.85 9.76 -20.39
C HIS A 282 -9.91 8.80 -19.66
N HIS A 283 -8.61 8.94 -19.88
CA HIS A 283 -7.59 8.20 -19.15
C HIS A 283 -6.99 9.06 -18.05
N ILE A 284 -7.06 8.58 -16.81
CA ILE A 284 -6.46 9.26 -15.65
C ILE A 284 -5.46 8.33 -14.99
N LEU A 285 -4.26 8.84 -14.72
CA LEU A 285 -3.23 8.13 -14.00
C LEU A 285 -3.30 8.50 -12.52
N CYS A 286 -3.76 7.57 -11.70
CA CYS A 286 -3.82 7.70 -10.26
C CYS A 286 -2.56 7.11 -9.61
N VAL A 287 -2.05 7.79 -8.57
CA VAL A 287 -0.92 7.34 -7.76
C VAL A 287 -1.32 7.40 -6.29
N SER A 288 -1.06 6.32 -5.54
CA SER A 288 -1.13 6.28 -4.08
C SER A 288 0.27 6.05 -3.54
N ALA A 289 0.81 6.99 -2.76
CA ALA A 289 2.19 6.95 -2.25
C ALA A 289 2.23 6.93 -0.71
N HIS A 290 3.21 6.21 -0.16
CA HIS A 290 3.50 6.23 1.27
C HIS A 290 5.02 6.37 1.49
N CYS A 291 5.45 7.60 1.77
CA CYS A 291 6.86 7.97 1.94
C CYS A 291 7.38 7.74 3.36
N ASP A 292 8.70 7.79 3.52
CA ASP A 292 9.32 7.80 4.85
C ASP A 292 8.93 9.05 5.65
N PRO A 293 8.83 8.95 6.98
CA PRO A 293 8.34 10.06 7.79
C PRO A 293 9.41 11.01 8.33
N TYR A 294 10.68 10.63 8.33
CA TYR A 294 11.69 11.33 9.15
C TYR A 294 12.64 12.21 8.36
N ARG A 295 13.23 11.70 7.27
CA ARG A 295 14.36 12.36 6.60
C ARG A 295 13.91 13.05 5.32
N THR A 296 13.86 14.37 5.34
CA THR A 296 13.48 15.22 4.19
C THR A 296 14.21 14.86 2.90
N GLN A 297 15.50 14.52 2.96
CA GLN A 297 16.28 14.14 1.75
C GLN A 297 15.80 12.81 1.15
N ILE A 298 15.43 11.85 1.99
CA ILE A 298 14.87 10.56 1.54
C ILE A 298 13.49 10.79 0.95
N ILE A 299 12.64 11.59 1.60
CA ILE A 299 11.33 11.96 1.08
C ILE A 299 11.48 12.61 -0.31
N LYS A 300 12.41 13.57 -0.48
CA LYS A 300 12.71 14.18 -1.79
C LYS A 300 13.14 13.14 -2.83
N ALA A 301 14.02 12.21 -2.47
CA ALA A 301 14.45 11.14 -3.36
C ALA A 301 13.28 10.20 -3.75
N GLN A 302 12.38 9.89 -2.83
CA GLN A 302 11.18 9.09 -3.08
C GLN A 302 10.19 9.80 -4.01
N ILE A 303 9.98 11.10 -3.82
CA ILE A 303 9.15 11.93 -4.71
C ILE A 303 9.76 12.02 -6.11
N GLN A 304 11.09 12.20 -6.19
CA GLN A 304 11.81 12.16 -7.46
C GLN A 304 11.59 10.81 -8.15
N HIS A 305 11.68 9.71 -7.40
CA HIS A 305 11.46 8.36 -7.89
C HIS A 305 10.04 8.13 -8.44
N ILE A 306 9.01 8.69 -7.79
CA ILE A 306 7.63 8.74 -8.34
C ILE A 306 7.63 9.50 -9.67
N GLY A 307 8.22 10.69 -9.70
CA GLY A 307 8.28 11.54 -10.89
C GLY A 307 8.94 10.85 -12.09
N ASP A 308 10.03 10.11 -11.86
CA ASP A 308 10.72 9.37 -12.92
C ASP A 308 9.91 8.17 -13.44
N HIS A 309 9.21 7.46 -12.55
CA HIS A 309 8.28 6.39 -12.96
C HIS A 309 7.07 6.92 -13.74
N LEU A 310 6.53 8.08 -13.34
CA LEU A 310 5.43 8.73 -14.05
C LEU A 310 5.82 9.09 -15.49
N LYS A 311 7.00 9.70 -15.69
CA LYS A 311 7.53 9.99 -17.04
C LYS A 311 7.58 8.73 -17.90
N PHE A 312 8.09 7.64 -17.32
CA PHE A 312 8.22 6.38 -18.03
C PHE A 312 6.86 5.76 -18.39
N ALA A 313 5.93 5.72 -17.43
CA ALA A 313 4.59 5.21 -17.64
C ALA A 313 3.84 5.97 -18.74
N ILE A 314 3.93 7.31 -18.73
CA ILE A 314 3.29 8.17 -19.74
C ILE A 314 3.92 7.96 -21.11
N LYS A 315 5.26 7.94 -21.21
CA LYS A 315 5.98 7.73 -22.47
C LYS A 315 5.64 6.37 -23.11
N ASN A 316 5.65 5.29 -22.33
CA ASN A 316 5.40 3.96 -22.88
C ASN A 316 3.96 3.78 -23.35
N SER A 317 3.02 4.42 -22.67
CA SER A 317 1.62 4.23 -23.01
C SER A 317 1.18 5.07 -24.20
N ALA A 318 1.92 6.13 -24.56
CA ALA A 318 1.76 6.85 -25.83
C ALA A 318 2.14 6.00 -27.05
N ASN A 319 3.00 4.98 -26.89
CA ASN A 319 3.53 4.17 -28.00
C ASN A 319 2.66 2.95 -28.37
N GLY A 320 1.42 2.88 -27.87
CA GLY A 320 0.51 1.76 -28.10
C GLY A 320 0.79 0.57 -27.17
N SER A 321 -0.25 0.14 -26.47
CA SER A 321 -0.33 -0.93 -25.46
C SER A 321 0.98 -1.28 -24.74
N PRO A 322 1.14 -0.88 -23.47
CA PRO A 322 2.40 -1.06 -22.80
C PRO A 322 2.60 -2.55 -22.43
N SER A 323 3.36 -3.28 -23.25
CA SER A 323 3.88 -4.59 -22.89
C SER A 323 4.98 -4.42 -21.84
N PHE A 324 4.57 -4.22 -20.59
CA PHE A 324 5.50 -4.16 -19.46
C PHE A 324 5.92 -5.58 -19.08
N ASP A 325 7.04 -6.03 -19.64
CA ASP A 325 7.74 -7.19 -19.11
C ASP A 325 8.51 -6.75 -17.86
N LYS A 326 8.09 -7.22 -16.68
CA LYS A 326 8.50 -6.68 -15.38
C LYS A 326 10.02 -6.69 -15.17
N ASP A 327 10.71 -7.69 -15.71
CA ASP A 327 12.15 -7.88 -15.54
C ASP A 327 13.02 -6.87 -16.34
N ASP A 328 12.43 -6.18 -17.32
CA ASP A 328 13.13 -5.19 -18.15
C ASP A 328 12.96 -3.76 -17.60
N THR A 329 11.88 -3.51 -16.85
CA THR A 329 11.53 -2.20 -16.27
C THR A 329 12.56 -1.68 -15.28
N ASP A 330 12.95 -2.49 -14.29
CA ASP A 330 13.88 -2.04 -13.24
C ASP A 330 15.28 -1.78 -13.81
N LYS A 331 15.70 -2.54 -14.83
CA LYS A 331 16.98 -2.33 -15.53
C LYS A 331 16.93 -1.09 -16.40
N LYS A 332 15.87 -0.91 -17.20
CA LYS A 332 15.71 0.23 -18.10
C LYS A 332 15.48 1.55 -17.37
N VAL A 333 14.76 1.57 -16.25
CA VAL A 333 14.59 2.79 -15.43
C VAL A 333 15.94 3.25 -14.89
N VAL A 334 16.75 2.34 -14.33
CA VAL A 334 18.11 2.65 -13.86
C VAL A 334 19.03 3.12 -15.00
N GLU A 335 18.90 2.55 -16.20
CA GLU A 335 19.68 2.92 -17.37
C GLU A 335 19.24 4.28 -17.97
N MET A 336 17.94 4.58 -17.97
CA MET A 336 17.41 5.90 -18.36
C MET A 336 17.74 7.00 -17.37
N THR A 337 17.82 6.72 -16.06
CA THR A 337 18.31 7.69 -15.07
C THR A 337 19.77 8.08 -15.35
N LYS A 338 20.55 7.18 -15.96
CA LYS A 338 21.92 7.47 -16.44
C LYS A 338 21.95 8.16 -17.80
N LEU A 339 21.05 7.79 -18.72
CA LEU A 339 21.02 8.35 -20.09
C LEU A 339 20.45 9.77 -20.17
N SER A 340 19.51 10.12 -19.29
CA SER A 340 18.84 11.44 -19.23
C SER A 340 19.76 12.60 -18.84
N GLN A 341 21.05 12.35 -18.57
CA GLN A 341 22.09 13.37 -18.41
C GLN A 341 22.82 13.71 -19.72
N SER A 342 22.51 13.07 -20.86
CA SER A 342 23.36 13.14 -22.07
C SER A 342 22.69 13.57 -23.39
N THR A 343 21.39 13.88 -23.42
CA THR A 343 20.72 14.24 -24.68
C THR A 343 19.95 15.55 -24.56
N SER A 344 20.57 16.63 -25.04
CA SER A 344 19.87 17.85 -25.43
C SER A 344 19.99 18.02 -26.96
N ASP A 345 18.91 18.56 -27.52
CA ASP A 345 18.80 19.27 -28.79
C ASP A 345 18.42 18.51 -30.08
N ASN A 346 17.37 19.09 -30.68
CA ASN A 346 16.96 19.10 -32.09
C ASN A 346 15.86 18.13 -32.54
N GLY A 347 14.61 18.61 -32.46
CA GLY A 347 13.46 18.07 -33.18
C GLY A 347 12.13 18.70 -32.75
N THR A 348 11.78 19.86 -33.30
CA THR A 348 10.50 20.54 -33.07
C THR A 348 9.47 20.18 -34.15
N ASP A 349 8.19 20.15 -33.75
CA ASP A 349 6.96 20.31 -34.57
C ASP A 349 6.09 19.12 -34.99
N LYS A 350 6.18 17.94 -34.34
CA LYS A 350 5.12 16.89 -34.51
C LYS A 350 4.59 16.25 -33.21
N GLN A 351 4.79 16.88 -32.05
CA GLN A 351 4.49 16.28 -30.74
C GLN A 351 3.14 16.67 -30.11
N ASP A 352 2.24 17.37 -30.84
CA ASP A 352 1.14 18.12 -30.20
C ASP A 352 -0.17 17.35 -29.94
N ASN A 353 -0.25 16.07 -30.30
CA ASN A 353 -1.43 15.24 -30.00
C ASN A 353 -1.10 14.03 -29.14
N ILE A 354 -0.07 14.11 -28.30
CA ILE A 354 0.08 13.16 -27.20
C ILE A 354 -1.14 13.35 -26.28
N ASP A 355 -1.94 12.29 -26.17
CA ASP A 355 -3.03 12.14 -25.22
C ASP A 355 -2.66 12.82 -23.89
N LYS A 356 -3.31 13.95 -23.59
CA LYS A 356 -3.11 14.71 -22.36
C LYS A 356 -3.72 13.92 -21.21
N ARG A 357 -2.99 12.90 -20.76
CA ARG A 357 -3.35 12.12 -19.58
C ARG A 357 -3.21 13.00 -18.38
N ARG A 358 -4.28 13.01 -17.58
CA ARG A 358 -4.29 13.71 -16.31
C ARG A 358 -3.72 12.80 -15.23
N VAL A 359 -3.06 13.39 -14.24
CA VAL A 359 -2.39 12.69 -13.15
C VAL A 359 -2.94 13.17 -11.81
N ILE A 360 -3.33 12.22 -10.96
CA ILE A 360 -3.74 12.46 -9.57
C ILE A 360 -2.80 11.68 -8.65
N VAL A 361 -2.13 12.37 -7.75
CA VAL A 361 -1.22 11.77 -6.76
C VAL A 361 -1.77 12.03 -5.37
N GLY A 362 -2.30 11.00 -4.73
CA GLY A 362 -2.65 11.00 -3.31
C GLY A 362 -1.59 10.27 -2.51
N GLY A 363 -1.45 10.62 -1.24
CA GLY A 363 -0.52 9.89 -0.40
C GLY A 363 -0.23 10.51 0.95
N ASP A 364 0.43 9.68 1.74
CA ASP A 364 1.04 10.08 2.97
C ASP A 364 2.52 10.41 2.71
N PHE A 365 2.80 11.70 2.55
CA PHE A 365 4.15 12.22 2.36
C PHE A 365 4.86 12.52 3.69
N ASN A 366 4.18 12.31 4.83
CA ASN A 366 4.67 12.44 6.20
C ASN A 366 5.65 13.60 6.46
N THR A 367 5.48 14.73 5.77
CA THR A 367 6.43 15.83 5.88
C THR A 367 5.93 16.89 6.84
N ARG A 368 6.63 17.02 7.97
CA ARG A 368 6.51 18.20 8.85
C ARG A 368 7.30 19.40 8.32
N SER A 369 8.08 19.21 7.25
CA SER A 369 8.87 20.28 6.64
C SER A 369 8.00 21.12 5.72
N GLN A 370 7.77 22.38 6.10
CA GLN A 370 7.07 23.37 5.30
C GLN A 370 7.75 23.59 3.94
N ASP A 371 9.09 23.59 3.92
CA ASP A 371 9.87 23.73 2.69
C ASP A 371 9.59 22.59 1.72
N LEU A 372 9.47 21.36 2.24
CA LEU A 372 9.14 20.22 1.41
C LEU A 372 7.73 20.34 0.85
N LEU A 373 6.73 20.75 1.66
CA LEU A 373 5.36 20.99 1.19
C LEU A 373 5.30 22.03 0.06
N VAL A 374 6.10 23.10 0.16
CA VAL A 374 6.19 24.13 -0.89
C VAL A 374 6.92 23.60 -2.13
N SER A 375 7.95 22.77 -1.95
CA SER A 375 8.73 22.20 -3.05
C SER A 375 8.10 20.95 -3.70
N LEU A 376 7.14 20.30 -3.05
CA LEU A 376 6.51 19.06 -3.49
C LEU A 376 5.88 19.21 -4.88
N PRO A 377 5.02 20.23 -5.11
CA PRO A 377 4.45 20.46 -6.42
C PRO A 377 5.54 20.83 -7.42
N LEU A 378 6.57 21.59 -7.02
CA LEU A 378 7.68 21.97 -7.91
C LEU A 378 8.53 20.77 -8.35
N ILE A 379 8.81 19.80 -7.48
CA ILE A 379 9.61 18.61 -7.80
C ILE A 379 8.81 17.72 -8.74
N LEU A 380 7.55 17.42 -8.40
CA LEU A 380 6.68 16.66 -9.28
C LEU A 380 6.44 17.40 -10.59
N GLN A 381 6.21 18.71 -10.55
CA GLN A 381 6.08 19.55 -11.73
C GLN A 381 7.35 19.57 -12.55
N ARG A 382 8.57 19.66 -12.00
CA ARG A 382 9.82 19.59 -12.79
C ARG A 382 9.95 18.26 -13.51
N ASN A 383 9.52 17.18 -12.86
CA ASN A 383 9.54 15.86 -13.45
C ASN A 383 8.41 15.67 -14.48
N VAL A 384 7.26 16.29 -14.27
CA VAL A 384 6.12 16.22 -15.18
C VAL A 384 6.14 17.37 -16.22
N LYS A 385 7.05 18.36 -16.09
CA LYS A 385 7.09 19.60 -16.90
C LYS A 385 7.34 19.36 -18.38
N ALA A 386 7.90 18.19 -18.73
CA ALA A 386 7.96 17.73 -20.11
C ALA A 386 6.56 17.54 -20.75
N LEU A 387 5.48 17.63 -19.97
CA LEU A 387 4.09 17.50 -20.42
C LEU A 387 3.24 18.78 -20.22
N TRP A 388 3.80 19.87 -19.67
CA TRP A 388 2.96 21.05 -19.33
C TRP A 388 3.63 22.42 -19.56
N ASN A 389 3.18 23.11 -20.60
CA ASN A 389 3.34 24.56 -20.84
C ASN A 389 2.09 25.33 -20.38
N SER A 390 2.06 25.76 -19.11
CA SER A 390 1.27 26.90 -18.61
C SER A 390 1.49 27.04 -17.11
N TRP A 391 2.48 27.84 -16.70
CA TRP A 391 2.60 28.26 -15.31
C TRP A 391 2.99 29.72 -15.21
N ASP A 392 2.01 30.59 -15.47
CA ASP A 392 2.17 32.04 -15.30
C ASP A 392 1.17 32.66 -14.30
N LEU A 393 0.49 31.83 -13.49
CA LEU A 393 -0.59 32.32 -12.60
C LEU A 393 -0.41 32.03 -11.10
N LEU A 394 0.65 31.33 -10.68
CA LEU A 394 0.94 31.15 -9.25
C LEU A 394 1.99 32.13 -8.69
N ASN A 395 2.64 32.91 -9.54
CA ASN A 395 3.57 33.97 -9.08
C ASN A 395 2.89 35.29 -8.69
N ASN A 396 1.58 35.45 -8.90
CA ASN A 396 0.90 36.73 -8.60
C ASN A 396 -0.06 36.74 -7.41
N LYS A 397 -0.21 35.64 -6.65
CA LYS A 397 -0.94 35.68 -5.38
C LYS A 397 -0.28 34.76 -4.35
N LYS A 398 0.44 35.38 -3.40
CA LYS A 398 0.70 34.91 -2.03
C LYS A 398 -0.60 34.61 -1.22
N ARG A 399 -1.66 34.13 -1.87
CA ARG A 399 -3.04 34.15 -1.36
C ARG A 399 -3.89 32.91 -1.67
N LEU A 400 -3.35 31.86 -2.29
CA LEU A 400 -4.11 30.63 -2.61
C LEU A 400 -3.67 29.37 -1.85
N TRP A 401 -2.72 29.48 -0.92
CA TRP A 401 -2.82 28.75 0.34
C TRP A 401 -3.55 29.64 1.35
N LYS A 402 -4.75 30.14 1.00
CA LYS A 402 -5.78 30.00 2.01
C LYS A 402 -5.89 28.49 2.15
N GLN A 403 -5.21 27.94 3.16
CA GLN A 403 -5.95 27.09 4.09
C GLN A 403 -7.33 27.74 4.12
N SER A 404 -8.30 27.12 3.47
CA SER A 404 -9.61 27.10 4.08
C SER A 404 -9.28 26.61 5.49
N ARG A 405 -9.06 27.57 6.40
CA ARG A 405 -9.48 27.41 7.77
C ARG A 405 -10.97 27.14 7.62
N TYR A 406 -11.29 25.90 7.27
CA TYR A 406 -12.42 25.24 7.86
C TYR A 406 -12.16 25.48 9.33
N ASN A 407 -12.87 26.46 9.88
CA ASN A 407 -12.97 26.71 11.31
C ASN A 407 -13.75 25.54 11.97
N ALA A 408 -13.51 24.30 11.53
CA ALA A 408 -13.51 23.20 12.45
C ALA A 408 -12.23 23.43 13.26
N SER A 409 -12.37 23.95 14.46
CA SER A 409 -11.30 24.02 15.45
C SER A 409 -10.76 22.61 15.71
N TYR A 410 -9.92 22.08 14.83
CA TYR A 410 -9.11 20.92 15.11
C TYR A 410 -7.90 21.43 15.89
N ASP A 411 -8.12 21.72 17.17
CA ASP A 411 -7.09 22.12 18.16
C ASP A 411 -6.10 20.97 18.49
N SER A 412 -6.15 19.81 17.81
CA SER A 412 -5.73 18.53 18.41
C SER A 412 -4.62 17.74 17.69
N GLY A 413 -3.77 18.35 16.86
CA GLY A 413 -2.52 17.71 16.41
C GLY A 413 -2.68 16.47 15.50
N HIS A 414 -3.74 16.40 14.70
CA HIS A 414 -3.93 15.34 13.69
C HIS A 414 -3.11 15.61 12.43
N CYS A 415 -2.65 14.54 11.78
CA CYS A 415 -1.99 14.60 10.47
C CYS A 415 -3.04 14.68 9.35
N LEU A 416 -2.67 15.27 8.22
CA LEU A 416 -3.50 15.29 7.01
C LEU A 416 -2.80 14.47 5.93
N ASP A 417 -3.58 13.69 5.19
CA ASP A 417 -3.09 13.17 3.92
C ASP A 417 -2.97 14.29 2.89
N HIS A 418 -2.27 14.02 1.80
CA HIS A 418 -2.03 15.01 0.77
C HIS A 418 -2.55 14.52 -0.57
N ILE A 419 -3.03 15.46 -1.38
CA ILE A 419 -3.42 15.20 -2.76
C ILE A 419 -2.84 16.27 -3.67
N LEU A 420 -2.36 15.84 -4.82
CA LEU A 420 -1.79 16.65 -5.87
C LEU A 420 -2.44 16.24 -7.18
N THR A 421 -2.69 17.21 -8.03
CA THR A 421 -3.34 16.98 -9.31
C THR A 421 -2.69 17.89 -10.35
N ASP A 422 -2.52 17.39 -11.57
CA ASP A 422 -2.07 18.23 -12.69
C ASP A 422 -3.22 19.00 -13.33
N PHE A 423 -4.48 18.72 -12.97
CA PHE A 423 -5.64 19.41 -13.50
C PHE A 423 -5.53 20.94 -13.34
N GLN A 424 -5.98 21.68 -14.36
CA GLN A 424 -6.11 23.13 -14.25
C GLN A 424 -7.12 23.49 -13.17
N ASN A 425 -6.95 24.64 -12.51
CA ASN A 425 -7.76 25.04 -11.37
C ASN A 425 -9.27 25.10 -11.70
N GLU A 426 -9.63 25.45 -12.93
CA GLU A 426 -11.00 25.45 -13.44
C GLU A 426 -11.67 24.07 -13.44
N HIS A 427 -10.88 23.00 -13.50
CA HIS A 427 -11.37 21.63 -13.40
C HIS A 427 -11.42 21.13 -11.96
N VAL A 428 -10.81 21.82 -10.99
CA VAL A 428 -10.89 21.45 -9.58
C VAL A 428 -12.10 22.13 -8.94
N LEU A 429 -13.18 21.37 -8.78
CA LEU A 429 -14.44 21.87 -8.24
C LEU A 429 -14.38 22.05 -6.73
N HIS A 430 -13.77 21.09 -6.03
CA HIS A 430 -13.69 21.09 -4.58
C HIS A 430 -12.46 20.33 -4.08
N VAL A 431 -11.86 20.83 -3.01
CA VAL A 431 -10.87 20.12 -2.19
C VAL A 431 -11.31 20.24 -0.74
N GLY A 432 -11.54 19.11 -0.09
CA GLY A 432 -12.07 19.04 1.27
C GLY A 432 -11.29 18.10 2.17
N VAL A 433 -11.33 18.38 3.47
CA VAL A 433 -10.87 17.45 4.50
C VAL A 433 -12.05 16.58 4.89
N GLU A 434 -11.87 15.27 4.86
CA GLU A 434 -12.92 14.31 5.18
C GLU A 434 -12.65 13.61 6.50
N ASP A 435 -13.64 13.65 7.38
CA ASP A 435 -13.66 12.87 8.60
C ASP A 435 -14.30 11.51 8.35
N THR A 436 -13.46 10.50 8.12
CA THR A 436 -13.91 9.13 7.80
C THR A 436 -14.31 8.31 9.04
N ARG A 437 -14.39 8.95 10.22
CA ARG A 437 -14.83 8.29 11.46
C ARG A 437 -16.27 7.79 11.37
N HIS A 438 -16.52 6.60 11.91
CA HIS A 438 -17.88 6.10 12.13
C HIS A 438 -18.14 5.95 13.63
N ARG A 439 -19.15 6.65 14.16
CA ARG A 439 -19.59 6.60 15.57
C ARG A 439 -18.44 6.76 16.58
N LYS A 440 -17.61 7.78 16.40
CA LYS A 440 -16.44 8.12 17.23
C LYS A 440 -15.24 7.17 17.14
N VAL A 441 -15.30 6.12 16.32
CA VAL A 441 -14.12 5.28 16.06
C VAL A 441 -13.22 6.02 15.09
N PHE A 442 -12.02 6.41 15.56
CA PHE A 442 -10.95 6.95 14.73
C PHE A 442 -10.53 5.91 13.71
N VAL A 443 -10.61 6.21 12.42
CA VAL A 443 -10.11 5.31 11.36
C VAL A 443 -8.59 5.34 11.35
N SER A 444 -8.01 6.53 11.52
CA SER A 444 -6.57 6.78 11.57
C SER A 444 -6.29 8.01 12.43
N ASP A 445 -5.01 8.25 12.71
CA ASP A 445 -4.50 9.54 13.18
C ASP A 445 -4.49 10.60 12.05
N HIS A 446 -4.79 10.19 10.81
CA HIS A 446 -4.95 11.03 9.63
C HIS A 446 -6.43 11.29 9.29
N LEU A 447 -6.75 12.55 8.95
CA LEU A 447 -7.99 12.87 8.23
C LEU A 447 -7.79 12.63 6.74
N GLY A 448 -8.83 12.14 6.08
CA GLY A 448 -8.81 11.93 4.65
C GLY A 448 -8.86 13.26 3.90
N VAL A 449 -8.48 13.23 2.62
CA VAL A 449 -8.61 14.38 1.72
C VAL A 449 -9.42 13.97 0.50
N GLU A 450 -10.48 14.72 0.23
CA GLU A 450 -11.33 14.58 -0.95
C GLU A 450 -10.94 15.63 -1.99
N VAL A 451 -10.88 15.22 -3.25
CA VAL A 451 -10.91 16.13 -4.40
C VAL A 451 -12.07 15.77 -5.31
N GLU A 452 -12.81 16.78 -5.75
CA GLU A 452 -13.82 16.69 -6.79
C GLU A 452 -13.32 17.42 -8.05
N LEU A 453 -13.32 16.71 -9.17
CA LEU A 453 -12.82 17.19 -10.45
C LEU A 453 -13.94 17.20 -11.49
N ASN A 454 -13.98 18.25 -12.29
CA ASN A 454 -14.76 18.30 -13.53
C ASN A 454 -13.90 17.74 -14.67
N LEU A 455 -14.42 16.76 -15.40
CA LEU A 455 -13.69 16.09 -16.47
C LEU A 455 -13.80 16.81 -17.84
N ILE A 456 -14.62 17.86 -17.94
CA ILE A 456 -14.78 18.72 -19.13
C ILE A 456 -13.72 19.80 -19.18
#